data_AF-A0A9E7DBA0-F1
#
_entry.id   AF-A0A9E7DBA0-F1
#
_cell.length_a   1.000
_cell.length_b   1.000
_cell.length_c   1.000
_cell.angle_alpha   90.00
_cell.angle_beta   90.00
_cell.angle_gamma   90.00
#
_symmetry.space_group_name_H-M   'P 1'
#
loop_
_entity.id
_entity.type
_entity.pdbx_description
1 polymer ?
#
loop_
_entity_poly.entity_id
_entity_poly.type
_entity_poly.pdbx_seq_one_letter_code
_entity_poly.pdbx_strand_id
1 'polypeptide(L)'
;MDASIDSDAVALWQDAIDLLVEENQPEAFIAMLRTCTPIKVEDNALCAETSMRLAYNRILKNLPIVERCLSAAAFEDIILSLTLTKSSTPVTTTSTMTPQEFNAWKQKTAPIQAVVPERIQDFESQEQSLEELKQQTLKRRKSNPLYEETSFNSNLTFDRFVVGDENELAHQHALNVANDAKGKANPLFIYGASGLGKTHLLRAVQNYINSEDIERVCVYKDADAFVDDYVNAVRKNASGNAATELSNNYQNIDVLIIDDVQKLAGKAGTINFFFNIFNSLIDRGKQIILAADRTPAQLGMGSDGFDDRITSRMSGGIVIGIESPSYEMKLNLIHVFCDRAFKERNSSLSADDMPEDIRRYMADKAGQSIRTLEGFCNRCVTGQIKAKESGKNIKQEEIDKIADTLWRRVSKTVNIEKVQEVVENVYGISHRDIVGNKRNKEIAEPRHVAIYLAHDLCQYTLVNIGKHFGGRKHATILHSIEVIEERIKEDKSFYDQISQLKKTILEQS
;
A
#
# COMPACT_ATOMS: atom_id res chain seq x y z
N MET A 1 -32.64 19.25 -4.31
CA MET A 1 -33.73 18.47 -4.93
C MET A 1 -33.12 17.11 -5.16
N ASP A 2 -33.46 16.17 -4.30
CA ASP A 2 -32.93 14.80 -4.36
C ASP A 2 -33.40 14.18 -5.67
N ALA A 3 -32.44 13.71 -6.48
CA ALA A 3 -32.74 12.86 -7.62
C ALA A 3 -33.35 11.58 -7.04
N SER A 4 -34.65 11.39 -7.23
CA SER A 4 -35.30 10.12 -6.88
C SER A 4 -34.65 9.05 -7.74
N ILE A 5 -33.83 8.20 -7.12
CA ILE A 5 -33.30 6.99 -7.75
C ILE A 5 -34.51 6.19 -8.25
N ASP A 6 -34.54 5.94 -9.55
CA ASP A 6 -35.60 5.16 -10.17
C ASP A 6 -35.46 3.69 -9.74
N SER A 7 -36.52 3.14 -9.13
CA SER A 7 -36.55 1.76 -8.67
C SER A 7 -36.33 0.78 -9.83
N ASP A 8 -36.77 1.14 -11.04
CA ASP A 8 -36.68 0.28 -12.21
C ASP A 8 -35.24 0.26 -12.76
N ALA A 9 -34.51 1.39 -12.67
CA ALA A 9 -33.10 1.47 -13.03
C ALA A 9 -32.21 0.62 -12.12
N VAL A 10 -32.54 0.58 -10.82
CA VAL A 10 -31.81 -0.24 -9.84
C VAL A 10 -32.03 -1.73 -10.10
N ALA A 11 -33.27 -2.14 -10.36
CA ALA A 11 -33.61 -3.53 -10.64
C ALA A 11 -32.92 -4.01 -11.94
N LEU A 12 -33.04 -3.22 -13.02
CA LEU A 12 -32.42 -3.54 -14.29
C LEU A 12 -30.88 -3.65 -14.19
N TRP A 13 -30.25 -2.74 -13.44
CA TRP A 13 -28.81 -2.78 -13.22
C TRP A 13 -28.38 -4.04 -12.44
N GLN A 14 -29.17 -4.44 -11.44
CA GLN A 14 -28.89 -5.64 -10.65
C GLN A 14 -29.05 -6.91 -11.49
N ASP A 15 -30.12 -7.01 -12.30
CA ASP A 15 -30.36 -8.15 -13.18
C ASP A 15 -29.24 -8.31 -14.23
N ALA A 16 -28.75 -7.19 -14.79
CA ALA A 16 -27.61 -7.22 -15.70
C ALA A 16 -26.32 -7.66 -15.01
N ILE A 17 -26.10 -7.27 -13.75
CA ILE A 17 -24.95 -7.75 -12.95
C ILE A 17 -25.05 -9.26 -12.71
N ASP A 18 -26.24 -9.77 -12.39
CA ASP A 18 -26.44 -11.20 -12.12
C ASP A 18 -26.20 -12.04 -13.38
N LEU A 19 -26.63 -11.57 -14.57
CA LEU A 19 -26.28 -12.18 -15.86
C LEU A 19 -24.77 -12.20 -16.12
N LEU A 20 -24.05 -11.13 -15.77
CA LEU A 20 -22.58 -11.08 -15.90
C LEU A 20 -21.89 -12.07 -14.96
N VAL A 21 -22.47 -12.32 -13.77
CA VAL A 21 -21.99 -13.35 -12.84
C VAL A 21 -22.21 -14.74 -13.43
N GLU A 22 -23.37 -15.01 -14.02
CA GLU A 22 -23.67 -16.29 -14.69
C GLU A 22 -22.74 -16.55 -15.89
N GLU A 23 -22.36 -15.51 -16.62
CA GLU A 23 -21.38 -15.58 -17.72
C GLU A 23 -19.92 -15.70 -17.23
N ASN A 24 -19.69 -15.86 -15.92
CA ASN A 24 -18.38 -16.08 -15.31
C ASN A 24 -17.38 -14.93 -15.58
N GLN A 25 -17.87 -13.69 -15.61
CA GLN A 25 -17.03 -12.50 -15.73
C GLN A 25 -16.12 -12.33 -14.48
N PRO A 26 -14.96 -11.67 -14.61
CA PRO A 26 -14.03 -11.52 -13.49
C PRO A 26 -14.67 -10.87 -12.27
N GLU A 27 -14.50 -11.46 -11.08
CA GLU A 27 -15.11 -10.98 -9.83
C GLU A 27 -14.75 -9.53 -9.50
N ALA A 28 -13.53 -9.09 -9.84
CA ALA A 28 -13.09 -7.70 -9.71
C ALA A 28 -13.88 -6.74 -10.62
N PHE A 29 -14.31 -7.19 -11.80
CA PHE A 29 -15.15 -6.42 -12.71
C PHE A 29 -16.58 -6.30 -12.18
N ILE A 30 -17.14 -7.39 -11.64
CA ILE A 30 -18.45 -7.40 -10.98
C ILE A 30 -18.47 -6.48 -9.75
N ALA A 31 -17.47 -6.58 -8.87
CA ALA A 31 -17.35 -5.72 -7.70
C ALA A 31 -17.32 -4.24 -8.08
N MET A 32 -16.71 -3.90 -9.21
CA MET A 32 -16.61 -2.54 -9.73
C MET A 32 -17.91 -2.05 -10.38
N LEU A 33 -18.70 -2.92 -11.03
CA LEU A 33 -20.05 -2.56 -11.49
C LEU A 33 -20.98 -2.23 -10.32
N ARG A 34 -20.82 -2.94 -9.19
CA ARG A 34 -21.58 -2.70 -7.96
C ARG A 34 -21.26 -1.36 -7.28
N THR A 35 -20.13 -0.71 -7.60
CA THR A 35 -19.82 0.64 -7.09
C THR A 35 -20.45 1.76 -7.93
N CYS A 36 -21.06 1.43 -9.08
CA CYS A 36 -21.79 2.39 -9.89
C CYS A 36 -23.21 2.58 -9.35
N THR A 37 -23.71 3.82 -9.43
CA THR A 37 -25.04 4.17 -8.96
C THR A 37 -25.96 4.34 -10.19
N PRO A 38 -26.90 3.43 -10.45
CA PRO A 38 -27.91 3.63 -11.48
C PRO A 38 -28.87 4.75 -11.04
N ILE A 39 -29.30 5.57 -12.00
CA ILE A 39 -30.11 6.77 -11.72
C ILE A 39 -31.51 6.63 -12.26
N LYS A 40 -31.62 6.37 -13.57
CA LYS A 40 -32.90 6.32 -14.29
C LYS A 40 -32.74 5.59 -15.62
N VAL A 41 -33.87 5.13 -16.17
CA VAL A 41 -33.96 4.63 -17.55
C VAL A 41 -34.74 5.67 -18.36
N GLU A 42 -34.15 6.21 -19.43
CA GLU A 42 -34.81 7.13 -20.37
C GLU A 42 -34.44 6.76 -21.81
N ASP A 43 -35.42 6.73 -22.71
CA ASP A 43 -35.23 6.55 -24.16
C ASP A 43 -34.29 5.38 -24.54
N ASN A 44 -34.53 4.17 -24.00
CA ASN A 44 -33.69 2.98 -24.19
C ASN A 44 -32.23 3.14 -23.70
N ALA A 45 -31.97 4.09 -22.81
CA ALA A 45 -30.68 4.24 -22.15
C ALA A 45 -30.81 4.09 -20.64
N LEU A 46 -29.98 3.24 -20.04
CA LEU A 46 -29.78 3.25 -18.60
C LEU A 46 -28.74 4.31 -18.26
N CYS A 47 -29.12 5.31 -17.48
CA CYS A 47 -28.21 6.33 -16.96
C CYS A 47 -27.62 5.85 -15.63
N ALA A 48 -26.29 5.75 -15.56
CA ALA A 48 -25.56 5.41 -14.34
C ALA A 48 -24.44 6.42 -14.08
N GLU A 49 -24.11 6.62 -12.81
CA GLU A 49 -23.00 7.46 -12.38
C GLU A 49 -21.96 6.65 -11.63
N THR A 50 -20.70 7.07 -11.76
CA THR A 50 -19.62 6.56 -10.91
C THR A 50 -18.67 7.69 -10.53
N SER A 51 -18.19 7.66 -9.29
CA SER A 51 -17.11 8.54 -8.84
C SER A 51 -15.72 7.92 -9.07
N MET A 52 -15.66 6.67 -9.54
CA MET A 52 -14.41 5.93 -9.76
C MET A 52 -14.03 5.95 -11.24
N ARG A 53 -12.90 6.59 -11.57
CA ARG A 53 -12.40 6.65 -12.95
C ARG A 53 -12.05 5.25 -13.49
N LEU A 54 -11.63 4.32 -12.61
CA LEU A 54 -11.37 2.91 -12.96
C LEU A 54 -12.65 2.24 -13.43
N ALA A 55 -13.75 2.41 -12.68
CA ALA A 55 -15.06 1.88 -13.03
C ALA A 55 -15.50 2.42 -14.38
N TYR A 56 -15.40 3.74 -14.55
CA TYR A 56 -15.73 4.40 -15.80
C TYR A 56 -14.99 3.81 -17.01
N ASN A 57 -13.66 3.81 -16.98
CA ASN A 57 -12.87 3.34 -18.12
C ASN A 57 -13.03 1.84 -18.40
N ARG A 58 -13.11 1.02 -17.35
CA ARG A 58 -13.20 -0.44 -17.51
C ARG A 58 -14.59 -0.88 -17.96
N ILE A 59 -15.65 -0.17 -17.56
CA ILE A 59 -17.00 -0.35 -18.13
C ILE A 59 -17.00 0.05 -19.60
N LEU A 60 -16.43 1.21 -19.97
CA LEU A 60 -16.35 1.61 -21.38
C LEU A 60 -15.55 0.62 -22.24
N LYS A 61 -14.46 0.03 -21.72
CA LYS A 61 -13.70 -1.02 -22.41
C LYS A 61 -14.51 -2.31 -22.64
N ASN A 62 -15.49 -2.59 -21.79
CA ASN A 62 -16.33 -3.79 -21.86
C ASN A 62 -17.80 -3.44 -22.20
N LEU A 63 -18.04 -2.25 -22.76
CA LEU A 63 -19.37 -1.72 -23.03
C LEU A 63 -20.26 -2.70 -23.82
N PRO A 64 -19.75 -3.40 -24.87
CA PRO A 64 -20.58 -4.33 -25.63
C PRO A 64 -21.13 -5.49 -24.81
N ILE A 65 -20.39 -5.95 -23.80
CA ILE A 65 -20.81 -7.05 -22.93
C ILE A 65 -21.87 -6.54 -21.94
N VAL A 66 -21.63 -5.36 -21.36
CA VAL A 66 -22.54 -4.73 -20.39
C VAL A 66 -23.87 -4.38 -21.05
N GLU A 67 -23.85 -3.75 -22.24
CA GLU A 67 -25.06 -3.41 -23.00
C GLU A 67 -25.81 -4.67 -23.44
N ARG A 68 -25.11 -5.74 -23.84
CA ARG A 68 -25.77 -7.02 -24.14
C ARG A 68 -26.53 -7.58 -22.94
N CYS A 69 -25.92 -7.56 -21.75
CA CYS A 69 -26.57 -8.03 -20.53
C CYS A 69 -27.72 -7.12 -20.10
N LEU A 70 -27.59 -5.80 -20.29
CA LEU A 70 -28.69 -4.85 -20.07
C LEU A 70 -29.86 -5.11 -21.01
N SER A 71 -29.60 -5.29 -22.30
CA SER A 71 -30.65 -5.59 -23.27
C SER A 71 -31.32 -6.95 -23.00
N ALA A 72 -30.54 -7.94 -22.57
CA ALA A 72 -31.07 -9.25 -22.18
C ALA A 72 -31.96 -9.16 -20.92
N ALA A 73 -31.57 -8.36 -19.94
CA ALA A 73 -32.35 -8.14 -18.72
C ALA A 73 -33.66 -7.35 -19.00
N ALA A 74 -33.61 -6.38 -19.92
CA ALA A 74 -34.77 -5.56 -20.28
C ALA A 74 -35.70 -6.17 -21.32
N PHE A 75 -35.27 -7.24 -22.02
CA PHE A 75 -35.92 -7.78 -23.21
C PHE A 75 -36.08 -6.78 -24.38
N GLU A 76 -35.31 -5.70 -24.37
CA GLU A 76 -35.30 -4.62 -25.36
C GLU A 76 -33.87 -4.07 -25.52
N ASP A 77 -33.55 -3.41 -26.63
CA ASP A 77 -32.20 -2.85 -26.84
C ASP A 77 -31.94 -1.67 -25.90
N ILE A 78 -31.07 -1.84 -24.90
CA ILE A 78 -30.67 -0.81 -23.95
C ILE A 78 -29.18 -0.49 -24.06
N ILE A 79 -28.88 0.81 -24.17
CA ILE A 79 -27.51 1.34 -24.14
C ILE A 79 -27.16 1.88 -22.75
N LEU A 80 -25.87 1.90 -22.41
CA LEU A 80 -25.41 2.43 -21.12
C LEU A 80 -24.87 3.85 -21.27
N SER A 81 -25.53 4.81 -20.62
CA SER A 81 -25.02 6.17 -20.47
C SER A 81 -24.35 6.31 -19.11
N LEU A 82 -23.02 6.22 -19.08
CA LEU A 82 -22.23 6.32 -17.85
C LEU A 82 -21.66 7.73 -17.71
N THR A 83 -21.83 8.36 -16.54
CA THR A 83 -21.28 9.69 -16.24
C THR A 83 -20.26 9.61 -15.09
N LEU A 84 -19.08 10.18 -15.29
CA LEU A 84 -18.07 10.32 -14.23
C LEU A 84 -18.38 11.55 -13.37
N THR A 85 -18.91 11.34 -12.16
CA THR A 85 -19.14 12.46 -11.24
C THR A 85 -17.88 12.82 -10.47
N LYS A 86 -17.55 14.11 -10.46
CA LYS A 86 -16.53 14.65 -9.57
C LYS A 86 -17.09 14.62 -8.15
N SER A 87 -16.81 13.56 -7.39
CA SER A 87 -17.20 13.37 -5.97
C SER A 87 -17.51 14.71 -5.29
N SER A 88 -18.79 14.91 -5.03
CA SER A 88 -19.30 16.02 -4.23
C SER A 88 -20.20 15.44 -3.15
N THR A 89 -19.63 14.59 -2.31
CA THR A 89 -20.21 14.40 -0.99
C THR A 89 -19.81 15.61 -0.16
N PRO A 90 -20.75 16.49 0.24
CA PRO A 90 -20.45 17.48 1.25
C PRO A 90 -20.05 16.75 2.52
N VAL A 91 -18.85 17.03 3.02
CA VAL A 91 -18.46 16.62 4.37
C VAL A 91 -19.44 17.31 5.32
N THR A 92 -20.32 16.53 5.95
CA THR A 92 -21.09 16.99 7.10
C THR A 92 -20.10 17.19 8.24
N THR A 93 -19.50 18.38 8.30
CA THR A 93 -18.77 18.79 9.49
C THR A 93 -19.81 19.04 10.57
N THR A 94 -19.80 18.22 11.62
CA THR A 94 -20.43 18.54 12.90
C THR A 94 -19.68 19.72 13.52
N SER A 95 -19.88 20.90 12.96
CA SER A 95 -19.52 22.15 13.60
C SER A 95 -20.65 22.50 14.58
N THR A 96 -20.36 22.47 15.88
CA THR A 96 -21.28 23.00 16.90
C THR A 96 -21.25 24.52 16.86
N MET A 97 -21.85 25.11 15.82
CA MET A 97 -22.23 26.52 15.85
C MET A 97 -23.62 26.64 16.47
N THR A 98 -23.75 27.57 17.41
CA THR A 98 -25.04 27.90 18.02
C THR A 98 -25.94 28.66 17.04
N PRO A 99 -27.28 28.59 17.18
CA PRO A 99 -28.22 29.32 16.31
C PRO A 99 -27.98 30.84 16.24
N GLN A 100 -27.34 31.41 17.25
CA GLN A 100 -26.99 32.83 17.30
C GLN A 100 -25.77 33.16 16.41
N GLU A 101 -24.76 32.29 16.36
CA GLU A 101 -23.59 32.48 15.51
C GLU A 101 -23.92 32.32 14.02
N PHE A 102 -24.83 31.40 13.69
CA PHE A 102 -25.33 31.21 12.33
C PHE A 102 -26.05 32.46 11.78
N ASN A 103 -26.89 33.09 12.60
CA ASN A 103 -27.62 34.30 12.20
C ASN A 103 -26.70 35.53 12.04
N ALA A 104 -25.64 35.63 12.85
CA ALA A 104 -24.65 36.70 12.72
C ALA A 104 -23.80 36.56 11.43
N TRP A 105 -23.51 35.32 11.00
CA TRP A 105 -22.80 35.05 9.75
C TRP A 105 -23.68 35.36 8.52
N LYS A 106 -24.95 34.98 8.56
CA LYS A 106 -25.91 35.17 7.45
C LYS A 106 -26.21 36.65 7.14
N GLN A 107 -26.07 37.54 8.13
CA GLN A 107 -26.28 38.99 7.92
C GLN A 107 -25.05 39.71 7.33
N LYS A 108 -23.88 39.05 7.27
CA LYS A 108 -22.62 39.64 6.76
C LYS A 108 -22.29 39.26 5.31
N THR A 109 -23.07 38.41 4.66
CA THR A 109 -22.85 38.00 3.27
C THR A 109 -24.05 38.40 2.41
N ALA A 110 -23.86 39.40 1.55
CA ALA A 110 -24.85 39.74 0.54
C ALA A 110 -24.98 38.57 -0.46
N PRO A 111 -26.18 38.16 -0.87
CA PRO A 111 -26.36 37.08 -1.84
C PRO A 111 -25.85 37.55 -3.21
N ILE A 112 -24.80 36.90 -3.72
CA ILE A 112 -24.42 36.97 -5.13
C ILE A 112 -25.55 36.31 -5.92
N GLN A 113 -26.21 37.07 -6.79
CA GLN A 113 -27.17 36.51 -7.74
C GLN A 113 -26.45 35.45 -8.58
N ALA A 114 -26.94 34.22 -8.52
CA ALA A 114 -26.49 33.16 -9.41
C ALA A 114 -26.84 33.55 -10.85
N VAL A 115 -25.80 33.81 -11.66
CA VAL A 115 -25.94 33.89 -13.11
C VAL A 115 -26.33 32.50 -13.59
N VAL A 116 -27.55 32.35 -14.07
CA VAL A 116 -28.01 31.13 -14.76
C VAL A 116 -27.23 31.08 -16.08
N PRO A 117 -26.41 30.04 -16.35
CA PRO A 117 -25.75 29.92 -17.65
C PRO A 117 -26.80 29.75 -18.74
N GLU A 118 -26.68 30.57 -19.77
CA GLU A 118 -27.45 30.48 -21.00
C GLU A 118 -27.22 29.13 -21.69
N ARG A 119 -28.26 28.69 -22.38
CA ARG A 119 -28.45 27.40 -23.05
C ARG A 119 -27.24 26.96 -23.88
N ILE A 120 -26.80 25.72 -23.68
CA ILE A 120 -25.67 25.04 -24.32
C ILE A 120 -25.86 24.99 -25.85
N GLN A 121 -24.95 25.62 -26.60
CA GLN A 121 -24.72 25.39 -28.04
C GLN A 121 -23.27 24.94 -28.37
N ASP A 122 -22.44 24.62 -27.36
CA ASP A 122 -20.99 24.39 -27.51
C ASP A 122 -20.53 22.98 -27.08
N PHE A 123 -21.10 21.92 -27.66
CA PHE A 123 -20.60 20.56 -27.42
C PHE A 123 -19.38 20.22 -28.31
N GLU A 124 -19.42 20.57 -29.60
CA GLU A 124 -18.33 20.24 -30.56
C GLU A 124 -17.03 21.02 -30.30
N SER A 125 -17.13 22.27 -29.84
CA SER A 125 -16.00 23.14 -29.50
C SER A 125 -15.27 22.72 -28.23
N GLN A 126 -15.96 22.07 -27.28
CA GLN A 126 -15.35 21.51 -26.06
C GLN A 126 -14.59 20.21 -26.34
N GLU A 127 -15.12 19.33 -27.20
CA GLU A 127 -14.45 18.06 -27.56
C GLU A 127 -13.11 18.28 -28.28
N GLN A 128 -13.04 19.22 -29.22
CA GLN A 128 -11.79 19.56 -29.91
C GLN A 128 -10.72 20.09 -28.96
N SER A 129 -11.10 20.93 -27.99
CA SER A 129 -10.18 21.47 -26.99
C SER A 129 -9.63 20.40 -26.01
N LEU A 130 -10.43 19.39 -25.68
CA LEU A 130 -10.03 18.27 -24.83
C LEU A 130 -9.05 17.33 -25.54
N GLU A 131 -9.26 17.10 -26.84
CA GLU A 131 -8.38 16.23 -27.62
C GLU A 131 -7.01 16.89 -27.86
N GLU A 132 -6.96 18.19 -28.12
CA GLU A 132 -5.70 18.94 -28.19
C GLU A 132 -4.92 18.89 -26.86
N LEU A 133 -5.62 19.03 -25.73
CA LEU A 133 -5.03 18.93 -24.40
C LEU A 133 -4.45 17.53 -24.12
N LYS A 134 -5.17 16.47 -24.52
CA LYS A 134 -4.69 15.08 -24.45
C LYS A 134 -3.44 14.87 -25.29
N GLN A 135 -3.42 15.36 -26.53
CA GLN A 135 -2.27 15.23 -27.42
C GLN A 135 -1.05 16.00 -26.90
N GLN A 136 -1.26 17.20 -26.36
CA GLN A 136 -0.19 17.98 -25.74
C GLN A 136 0.38 17.26 -24.50
N THR A 137 -0.48 16.61 -23.73
CA THR A 137 -0.07 15.91 -22.52
C THR A 137 0.63 14.58 -22.82
N LEU A 138 0.18 13.85 -23.83
CA LEU A 138 0.87 12.68 -24.37
C LEU A 138 2.27 13.04 -24.87
N LYS A 139 2.41 14.18 -25.55
CA LYS A 139 3.73 14.72 -25.96
C LYS A 139 4.59 15.04 -24.75
N ARG A 140 4.05 15.74 -23.73
CA ARG A 140 4.75 16.04 -22.47
C ARG A 140 5.27 14.76 -21.81
N ARG A 141 4.40 13.75 -21.68
CA ARG A 141 4.71 12.44 -21.11
C ARG A 141 5.85 11.75 -21.84
N LYS A 142 5.77 11.64 -23.17
CA LYS A 142 6.81 11.00 -24.00
C LYS A 142 8.12 11.80 -24.07
N SER A 143 8.06 13.11 -23.87
CA SER A 143 9.25 13.97 -23.88
C SER A 143 10.04 13.96 -22.57
N ASN A 144 9.44 13.52 -21.46
CA ASN A 144 10.12 13.49 -20.17
C ASN A 144 11.04 12.26 -20.10
N PRO A 145 12.36 12.40 -19.96
CA PRO A 145 13.29 11.27 -19.96
C PRO A 145 13.19 10.37 -18.73
N LEU A 146 12.48 10.81 -17.67
CA LEU A 146 12.23 10.03 -16.47
C LEU A 146 10.98 9.14 -16.58
N TYR A 147 10.17 9.35 -17.63
CA TYR A 147 8.96 8.58 -17.83
C TYR A 147 9.30 7.18 -18.36
N GLU A 148 8.89 6.17 -17.61
CA GLU A 148 8.97 4.76 -18.01
C GLU A 148 7.62 4.31 -18.58
N GLU A 149 7.60 3.83 -19.83
CA GLU A 149 6.45 3.11 -20.35
C GLU A 149 6.26 1.82 -19.56
N THR A 150 5.04 1.62 -19.08
CA THR A 150 4.68 0.39 -18.36
C THR A 150 4.58 -0.76 -19.33
N SER A 151 5.25 -1.87 -19.01
CA SER A 151 5.06 -3.12 -19.75
C SER A 151 3.60 -3.55 -19.66
N PHE A 152 2.97 -3.81 -20.81
CA PHE A 152 1.60 -4.30 -20.92
C PHE A 152 1.34 -5.61 -20.13
N ASN A 153 2.41 -6.31 -19.73
CA ASN A 153 2.36 -7.57 -18.96
C ASN A 153 2.84 -7.41 -17.51
N SER A 154 2.72 -6.22 -16.91
CA SER A 154 3.11 -6.02 -15.51
C SER A 154 2.17 -6.80 -14.57
N ASN A 155 2.75 -7.63 -13.70
CA ASN A 155 1.99 -8.36 -12.67
C ASN A 155 1.69 -7.49 -11.43
N LEU A 156 2.18 -6.25 -11.37
CA LEU A 156 2.06 -5.36 -10.22
C LEU A 156 0.89 -4.40 -10.40
N THR A 157 -0.33 -4.93 -10.48
CA THR A 157 -1.57 -4.14 -10.67
C THR A 157 -2.49 -4.23 -9.46
N PHE A 158 -3.43 -3.30 -9.31
CA PHE A 158 -4.44 -3.36 -8.26
C PHE A 158 -5.25 -4.66 -8.32
N ASP A 159 -5.64 -5.09 -9.52
CA ASP A 159 -6.36 -6.36 -9.75
C ASP A 159 -5.61 -7.60 -9.23
N ARG A 160 -4.26 -7.57 -9.22
CA ARG A 160 -3.45 -8.69 -8.73
C ARG A 160 -3.10 -8.56 -7.24
N PHE A 161 -3.34 -7.40 -6.63
CA PHE A 161 -3.09 -7.17 -5.21
C PHE A 161 -4.18 -7.84 -4.36
N VAL A 162 -3.78 -8.71 -3.44
CA VAL A 162 -4.73 -9.36 -2.52
C VAL A 162 -4.93 -8.45 -1.32
N VAL A 163 -6.18 -8.06 -1.08
CA VAL A 163 -6.56 -7.17 0.02
C VAL A 163 -6.99 -7.99 1.24
N GLY A 164 -6.57 -7.52 2.41
CA GLY A 164 -7.01 -7.99 3.73
C GLY A 164 -6.86 -6.86 4.74
N ASP A 165 -7.34 -7.07 5.97
CA ASP A 165 -7.39 -6.05 7.02
C ASP A 165 -6.02 -5.37 7.25
N GLU A 166 -4.92 -6.12 7.11
CA GLU A 166 -3.54 -5.66 7.34
C GLU A 166 -3.02 -4.68 6.28
N ASN A 167 -3.68 -4.59 5.13
CA ASN A 167 -3.24 -3.78 3.99
C ASN A 167 -4.36 -2.99 3.32
N GLU A 168 -5.61 -3.10 3.81
CA GLU A 168 -6.79 -2.50 3.21
C GLU A 168 -6.67 -0.98 3.10
N LEU A 169 -6.31 -0.31 4.20
CA LEU A 169 -6.17 1.16 4.21
C LEU A 169 -5.10 1.63 3.22
N ALA A 170 -3.95 0.94 3.17
CA ALA A 170 -2.88 1.27 2.24
C ALA A 170 -3.35 1.11 0.79
N HIS A 171 -4.08 0.04 0.50
CA HIS A 171 -4.67 -0.21 -0.81
C HIS A 171 -5.70 0.87 -1.19
N GLN A 172 -6.63 1.22 -0.31
CA GLN A 172 -7.66 2.23 -0.54
C GLN A 172 -7.03 3.61 -0.81
N HIS A 173 -6.04 4.03 -0.02
CA HIS A 173 -5.38 5.32 -0.22
C HIS A 173 -4.52 5.34 -1.50
N ALA A 174 -3.84 4.24 -1.83
CA ALA A 174 -3.14 4.11 -3.11
C ALA A 174 -4.12 4.24 -4.28
N LEU A 175 -5.29 3.59 -4.20
CA LEU A 175 -6.32 3.68 -5.23
C LEU A 175 -6.92 5.09 -5.35
N ASN A 176 -7.14 5.79 -4.23
CA ASN A 176 -7.62 7.18 -4.23
C ASN A 176 -6.63 8.13 -4.91
N VAL A 177 -5.33 7.96 -4.62
CA VAL A 177 -4.26 8.70 -5.28
C VAL A 177 -4.21 8.38 -6.78
N ALA A 178 -4.30 7.09 -7.13
CA ALA A 178 -4.32 6.63 -8.50
C ALA A 178 -5.49 7.22 -9.28
N ASN A 179 -6.68 7.38 -8.66
CA ASN A 179 -7.88 7.96 -9.27
C ASN A 179 -7.94 9.49 -9.28
N ASP A 180 -6.91 10.18 -8.76
CA ASP A 180 -6.94 11.64 -8.57
C ASP A 180 -8.15 12.13 -7.75
N ALA A 181 -8.55 11.37 -6.74
CA ALA A 181 -9.72 11.67 -5.93
C ALA A 181 -9.55 12.99 -5.15
N LYS A 182 -10.66 13.73 -4.98
CA LYS A 182 -10.69 14.93 -4.12
C LYS A 182 -10.38 14.55 -2.67
N GLY A 183 -9.66 15.43 -1.96
CA GLY A 183 -9.32 15.21 -0.55
C GLY A 183 -8.17 14.22 -0.32
N LYS A 184 -7.45 13.78 -1.37
CA LYS A 184 -6.21 13.02 -1.22
C LYS A 184 -5.20 13.82 -0.38
N ALA A 185 -4.69 13.22 0.69
CA ALA A 185 -3.60 13.82 1.43
C ALA A 185 -2.28 13.67 0.66
N ASN A 186 -1.40 14.64 0.85
CA ASN A 186 -0.12 14.69 0.15
C ASN A 186 0.98 15.06 1.15
N PRO A 187 2.03 14.25 1.31
CA PRO A 187 2.29 12.98 0.62
C PRO A 187 1.43 11.80 1.11
N LEU A 188 1.38 10.73 0.33
CA LEU A 188 1.01 9.40 0.82
C LEU A 188 2.30 8.65 1.19
N PHE A 189 2.44 8.28 2.45
CA PHE A 189 3.59 7.55 2.97
C PHE A 189 3.18 6.14 3.43
N ILE A 190 3.71 5.12 2.77
CA ILE A 190 3.43 3.71 3.06
C ILE A 190 4.65 3.07 3.71
N TYR A 191 4.51 2.47 4.88
CA TYR A 191 5.62 1.79 5.55
C TYR A 191 5.29 0.36 5.95
N GLY A 192 6.32 -0.44 6.22
CA GLY A 192 6.16 -1.83 6.66
C GLY A 192 7.38 -2.68 6.34
N ALA A 193 7.45 -3.87 6.91
CA ALA A 193 8.57 -4.78 6.68
C ALA A 193 8.77 -5.17 5.20
N SER A 194 9.93 -5.76 4.90
CA SER A 194 10.24 -6.21 3.54
C SER A 194 9.30 -7.30 3.05
N GLY A 195 8.83 -7.17 1.81
CA GLY A 195 7.99 -8.19 1.16
C GLY A 195 6.52 -8.22 1.59
N LEU A 196 5.99 -7.14 2.17
CA LEU A 196 4.57 -6.98 2.51
C LEU A 196 3.71 -6.34 1.39
N GLY A 197 4.29 -6.04 0.23
CA GLY A 197 3.53 -5.53 -0.93
C GLY A 197 3.64 -4.01 -1.19
N LYS A 198 4.49 -3.27 -0.48
CA LYS A 198 4.75 -1.83 -0.72
C LYS A 198 5.04 -1.51 -2.20
N THR A 199 6.07 -2.15 -2.76
CA THR A 199 6.46 -1.99 -4.17
C THR A 199 5.33 -2.38 -5.13
N HIS A 200 4.51 -3.39 -4.77
CA HIS A 200 3.36 -3.78 -5.59
C HIS A 200 2.34 -2.65 -5.64
N LEU A 201 1.93 -2.08 -4.49
CA LEU A 201 1.00 -0.95 -4.46
C LEU A 201 1.55 0.27 -5.23
N LEU A 202 2.82 0.61 -5.03
CA LEU A 202 3.45 1.73 -5.73
C LEU A 202 3.43 1.55 -7.25
N ARG A 203 3.83 0.37 -7.73
CA ARG A 203 3.79 0.04 -9.16
C ARG A 203 2.36 -0.10 -9.67
N ALA A 204 1.41 -0.54 -8.86
CA ALA A 204 -0.01 -0.57 -9.22
C ALA A 204 -0.56 0.83 -9.47
N VAL A 205 -0.20 1.81 -8.64
CA VAL A 205 -0.53 3.22 -8.87
C VAL A 205 0.06 3.71 -10.20
N GLN A 206 1.36 3.46 -10.44
CA GLN A 206 2.01 3.86 -11.69
C GLN A 206 1.35 3.22 -12.91
N ASN A 207 1.14 1.89 -12.88
CA ASN A 207 0.49 1.13 -13.95
C ASN A 207 -0.90 1.67 -14.24
N TYR A 208 -1.68 1.93 -13.19
CA TYR A 208 -3.03 2.48 -13.31
C TYR A 208 -3.02 3.86 -13.97
N ILE A 209 -2.19 4.79 -13.51
CA ILE A 209 -2.10 6.13 -14.11
C ILE A 209 -1.66 6.00 -15.57
N ASN A 210 -0.67 5.15 -15.83
CA ASN A 210 -0.13 5.01 -17.17
C ASN A 210 -1.14 4.43 -18.18
N SER A 211 -2.04 3.54 -17.75
CA SER A 211 -3.04 2.90 -18.61
C SER A 211 -4.39 3.61 -18.65
N GLU A 212 -4.83 4.20 -17.53
CA GLU A 212 -6.18 4.75 -17.37
C GLU A 212 -6.22 6.29 -17.32
N ASP A 213 -5.11 6.95 -16.99
CA ASP A 213 -5.02 8.41 -16.91
C ASP A 213 -3.81 8.94 -17.67
N ILE A 214 -3.93 8.87 -19.00
CA ILE A 214 -2.86 9.27 -19.91
C ILE A 214 -2.49 10.76 -19.85
N GLU A 215 -3.30 11.56 -19.17
CA GLU A 215 -3.12 13.00 -18.96
C GLU A 215 -2.19 13.31 -17.76
N ARG A 216 -1.75 12.30 -17.02
CA ARG A 216 -0.79 12.48 -15.93
C ARG A 216 0.55 11.83 -16.25
N VAL A 217 1.62 12.53 -15.90
CA VAL A 217 3.00 12.04 -15.98
C VAL A 217 3.36 11.49 -14.60
N CYS A 218 3.40 10.16 -14.50
CA CYS A 218 3.80 9.45 -13.29
C CYS A 218 5.24 8.93 -13.41
N VAL A 219 6.10 9.27 -12.46
CA VAL A 219 7.48 8.78 -12.41
C VAL A 219 7.68 7.96 -11.15
N TYR A 220 8.10 6.71 -11.34
CA TYR A 220 8.55 5.82 -10.27
C TYR A 220 10.07 5.79 -10.26
N LYS A 221 10.67 5.84 -9.06
CA LYS A 221 12.07 5.53 -8.82
C LYS A 221 12.19 4.76 -7.52
N ASP A 222 13.06 3.76 -7.47
CA ASP A 222 13.60 3.36 -6.17
C ASP A 222 14.66 4.37 -5.73
N ALA A 223 14.98 4.38 -4.44
CA ALA A 223 15.94 5.31 -3.87
C ALA A 223 17.34 5.20 -4.49
N ASP A 224 17.77 4.02 -4.95
CA ASP A 224 19.09 3.85 -5.58
C ASP A 224 19.11 4.51 -6.97
N ALA A 225 18.07 4.30 -7.78
CA ALA A 225 17.90 4.97 -9.07
C ALA A 225 17.79 6.50 -8.93
N PHE A 226 17.09 6.98 -7.89
CA PHE A 226 17.01 8.41 -7.61
C PHE A 226 18.37 9.02 -7.23
N VAL A 227 19.18 8.27 -6.47
CA VAL A 227 20.56 8.66 -6.14
C VAL A 227 21.42 8.70 -7.40
N ASP A 228 21.32 7.68 -8.24
CA ASP A 228 22.07 7.59 -9.49
C ASP A 228 21.73 8.74 -10.45
N ASP A 229 20.46 9.10 -10.58
CA ASP A 229 20.03 10.26 -11.35
C ASP A 229 20.76 11.54 -10.87
N TYR A 230 20.73 11.80 -9.56
CA TYR A 230 21.39 12.97 -8.96
C TYR A 230 22.91 12.94 -9.15
N VAL A 231 23.56 11.81 -8.83
CA VAL A 231 25.01 11.65 -8.94
C VAL A 231 25.48 11.84 -10.38
N ASN A 232 24.76 11.26 -11.35
CA ASN A 232 25.09 11.41 -12.76
C ASN A 232 24.91 12.85 -13.25
N ALA A 233 23.84 13.54 -12.83
CA ALA A 233 23.65 14.94 -13.17
C ALA A 233 24.75 15.83 -12.57
N VAL A 234 25.10 15.63 -11.29
CA VAL A 234 26.18 16.39 -10.63
C VAL A 234 27.53 16.16 -11.31
N ARG A 235 27.86 14.92 -11.68
CA ARG A 235 29.10 14.61 -12.42
C ARG A 235 29.15 15.30 -13.79
N LYS A 236 28.01 15.36 -14.50
CA LYS A 236 27.90 16.00 -15.83
C LYS A 236 27.81 17.53 -15.77
N ASN A 237 27.45 18.12 -14.62
CA ASN A 237 27.38 19.58 -14.45
C ASN A 237 28.72 20.30 -14.58
N ALA A 238 29.83 19.62 -14.35
CA ALA A 238 31.14 20.18 -14.66
C ALA A 238 31.28 20.57 -16.15
N SER A 239 30.37 20.07 -17.01
CA SER A 239 30.35 20.26 -18.46
C SER A 239 29.04 20.87 -19.01
N GLY A 240 28.09 21.33 -18.16
CA GLY A 240 26.80 21.88 -18.66
C GLY A 240 25.69 22.06 -17.60
N ASN A 241 24.43 22.16 -18.07
CA ASN A 241 23.23 22.47 -17.27
C ASN A 241 22.47 21.22 -16.72
N ALA A 242 23.15 20.09 -16.54
CA ALA A 242 22.52 18.78 -16.33
C ALA A 242 21.68 18.63 -15.04
N ALA A 243 22.04 19.27 -13.92
CA ALA A 243 21.22 19.26 -12.70
C ALA A 243 20.00 20.15 -12.85
N THR A 244 20.12 21.27 -13.56
CA THR A 244 18.97 22.12 -13.85
C THR A 244 17.97 21.37 -14.72
N GLU A 245 18.47 20.66 -15.74
CA GLU A 245 17.65 19.80 -16.59
C GLU A 245 17.01 18.66 -15.80
N LEU A 246 17.77 17.95 -14.96
CA LEU A 246 17.22 16.90 -14.10
C LEU A 246 16.12 17.45 -13.17
N SER A 247 16.37 18.60 -12.54
CA SER A 247 15.39 19.27 -11.69
C SER A 247 14.13 19.62 -12.48
N ASN A 248 14.26 20.14 -13.71
CA ASN A 248 13.12 20.43 -14.58
C ASN A 248 12.34 19.17 -14.93
N ASN A 249 13.03 18.06 -15.22
CA ASN A 249 12.38 16.78 -15.53
C ASN A 249 11.55 16.28 -14.34
N TYR A 250 12.07 16.36 -13.11
CA TYR A 250 11.33 16.01 -11.89
C TYR A 250 10.23 17.02 -11.53
N GLN A 251 10.38 18.29 -11.88
CA GLN A 251 9.35 19.32 -11.64
C GLN A 251 8.21 19.30 -12.67
N ASN A 252 8.42 18.64 -13.81
CA ASN A 252 7.47 18.50 -14.90
C ASN A 252 6.75 17.14 -14.88
N ILE A 253 6.33 16.72 -13.69
CA ILE A 253 5.55 15.50 -13.46
C ILE A 253 4.31 15.81 -12.65
N ASP A 254 3.34 14.90 -12.66
CA ASP A 254 2.10 15.01 -11.91
C ASP A 254 2.09 14.14 -10.66
N VAL A 255 2.81 13.01 -10.71
CA VAL A 255 2.95 12.06 -9.61
C VAL A 255 4.39 11.60 -9.50
N LEU A 256 5.00 11.79 -8.33
CA LEU A 256 6.30 11.24 -7.96
C LEU A 256 6.11 10.05 -7.01
N ILE A 257 6.70 8.91 -7.36
CA ILE A 257 6.72 7.72 -6.52
C ILE A 257 8.17 7.37 -6.19
N ILE A 258 8.53 7.35 -4.91
CA ILE A 258 9.85 6.91 -4.44
C ILE A 258 9.70 5.67 -3.55
N ASP A 259 10.31 4.56 -3.96
CA ASP A 259 10.38 3.32 -3.16
C ASP A 259 11.69 3.24 -2.36
N ASP A 260 11.70 2.47 -1.28
CA ASP A 260 12.85 2.26 -0.38
C ASP A 260 13.53 3.57 0.11
N VAL A 261 12.74 4.58 0.52
CA VAL A 261 13.24 5.90 0.96
C VAL A 261 14.34 5.82 2.03
N GLN A 262 14.34 4.78 2.87
CA GLN A 262 15.40 4.53 3.86
C GLN A 262 16.82 4.50 3.26
N LYS A 263 16.98 4.17 1.97
CA LYS A 263 18.29 4.11 1.30
C LYS A 263 18.84 5.48 0.87
N LEU A 264 18.08 6.56 1.04
CA LEU A 264 18.58 7.93 0.86
C LEU A 264 19.33 8.42 2.10
N ALA A 265 19.14 7.79 3.26
CA ALA A 265 19.82 8.13 4.51
C ALA A 265 21.35 8.20 4.32
N GLY A 266 22.00 9.18 4.95
CA GLY A 266 23.44 9.46 4.82
C GLY A 266 23.87 10.13 3.50
N LYS A 267 22.99 10.24 2.49
CA LYS A 267 23.32 10.84 1.18
C LYS A 267 22.91 12.32 1.12
N ALA A 268 23.57 13.17 1.91
CA ALA A 268 23.18 14.57 2.13
C ALA A 268 22.87 15.39 0.85
N GLY A 269 23.67 15.23 -0.20
CA GLY A 269 23.42 15.90 -1.50
C GLY A 269 22.12 15.47 -2.15
N THR A 270 21.87 14.16 -2.23
CA THR A 270 20.63 13.60 -2.78
C THR A 270 19.42 13.94 -1.90
N ILE A 271 19.59 13.92 -0.58
CA ILE A 271 18.53 14.29 0.37
C ILE A 271 18.09 15.75 0.14
N ASN A 272 19.04 16.68 -0.01
CA ASN A 272 18.71 18.08 -0.29
C ASN A 272 18.04 18.25 -1.66
N PHE A 273 18.48 17.49 -2.67
CA PHE A 273 17.82 17.47 -3.97
C PHE A 273 16.38 16.97 -3.87
N PHE A 274 16.16 15.84 -3.20
CA PHE A 274 14.83 15.28 -2.91
C PHE A 274 13.94 16.31 -2.20
N PHE A 275 14.45 17.00 -1.17
CA PHE A 275 13.70 18.01 -0.44
C PHE A 275 13.25 19.18 -1.33
N ASN A 276 14.11 19.64 -2.25
CA ASN A 276 13.76 20.71 -3.19
C ASN A 276 12.69 20.27 -4.19
N ILE A 277 12.80 19.05 -4.73
CA ILE A 277 11.78 18.46 -5.62
C ILE A 277 10.46 18.29 -4.87
N PHE A 278 10.51 17.75 -3.65
CA PHE A 278 9.36 17.54 -2.79
C PHE A 278 8.57 18.84 -2.60
N ASN A 279 9.21 19.91 -2.16
CA ASN A 279 8.51 21.19 -1.94
C ASN A 279 7.93 21.76 -3.24
N SER A 280 8.70 21.73 -4.33
CA SER A 280 8.23 22.24 -5.62
C SER A 280 6.99 21.51 -6.13
N LEU A 281 6.92 20.19 -5.92
CA LEU A 281 5.76 19.38 -6.28
C LEU A 281 4.56 19.65 -5.38
N ILE A 282 4.76 19.71 -4.05
CA ILE A 282 3.70 20.05 -3.09
C ILE A 282 3.10 21.42 -3.40
N ASP A 283 3.93 22.44 -3.61
CA ASP A 283 3.49 23.82 -3.87
C ASP A 283 2.68 23.93 -5.17
N ARG A 284 2.92 23.03 -6.13
CA ARG A 284 2.20 22.92 -7.40
C ARG A 284 1.01 21.96 -7.36
N GLY A 285 0.66 21.43 -6.18
CA GLY A 285 -0.42 20.46 -6.01
C GLY A 285 -0.18 19.11 -6.69
N LYS A 286 1.08 18.77 -6.98
CA LYS A 286 1.47 17.49 -7.58
C LYS A 286 1.60 16.42 -6.51
N GLN A 287 1.26 15.19 -6.85
CA GLN A 287 1.20 14.11 -5.87
C GLN A 287 2.58 13.52 -5.58
N ILE A 288 2.83 13.20 -4.32
CA ILE A 288 4.00 12.43 -3.90
C ILE A 288 3.52 11.16 -3.17
N ILE A 289 4.12 10.02 -3.51
CA ILE A 289 3.95 8.74 -2.83
C ILE A 289 5.33 8.22 -2.43
N LEU A 290 5.48 7.84 -1.17
CA LEU A 290 6.72 7.37 -0.60
C LEU A 290 6.50 5.99 0.01
N ALA A 291 7.45 5.09 -0.16
CA ALA A 291 7.49 3.84 0.60
C ALA A 291 8.81 3.67 1.36
N ALA A 292 8.70 3.12 2.57
CA ALA A 292 9.86 2.83 3.42
C ALA A 292 9.69 1.55 4.24
N ASP A 293 10.78 1.08 4.84
CA ASP A 293 10.74 -0.05 5.78
C ASP A 293 10.20 0.32 7.17
N ARG A 294 10.11 1.61 7.48
CA ARG A 294 9.75 2.16 8.79
C ARG A 294 9.09 3.54 8.67
N THR A 295 8.56 4.06 9.77
CA THR A 295 7.86 5.36 9.81
C THR A 295 8.80 6.55 9.53
N PRO A 296 8.28 7.73 9.11
CA PRO A 296 9.09 8.93 8.93
C PRO A 296 9.90 9.32 10.19
N ALA A 297 9.32 9.18 11.38
CA ALA A 297 10.00 9.45 12.64
C ALA A 297 11.20 8.52 12.83
N GLN A 298 11.05 7.22 12.56
CA GLN A 298 12.14 6.24 12.64
C GLN A 298 13.20 6.44 11.56
N LEU A 299 12.85 7.00 10.40
CA LEU A 299 13.82 7.40 9.38
C LEU A 299 14.69 8.58 9.83
N GLY A 300 14.17 9.42 10.73
CA GLY A 300 14.93 10.48 11.38
C GLY A 300 15.91 9.99 12.45
N MET A 301 15.86 8.71 12.84
CA MET A 301 16.77 8.11 13.83
C MET A 301 18.10 7.67 13.21
N GLY A 302 19.16 7.47 14.01
CA GLY A 302 20.51 7.22 13.51
C GLY A 302 21.35 8.47 13.21
N SER A 303 22.67 8.29 13.18
CA SER A 303 23.65 9.32 12.76
C SER A 303 23.46 9.78 11.31
N ASP A 304 22.99 8.88 10.45
CA ASP A 304 22.73 9.12 9.03
C ASP A 304 21.24 9.38 8.72
N GLY A 305 20.41 9.51 9.75
CA GLY A 305 18.97 9.72 9.63
C GLY A 305 18.61 11.04 8.94
N PHE A 306 17.37 11.12 8.47
CA PHE A 306 16.85 12.36 7.89
C PHE A 306 16.74 13.47 8.94
N ASP A 307 16.90 14.73 8.51
CA ASP A 307 16.65 15.87 9.37
C ASP A 307 15.16 16.03 9.72
N ASP A 308 14.85 16.72 10.82
CA ASP A 308 13.48 16.92 11.31
C ASP A 308 12.58 17.62 10.28
N ARG A 309 13.18 18.44 9.43
CA ARG A 309 12.48 19.18 8.38
C ARG A 309 11.92 18.20 7.33
N ILE A 310 12.69 17.22 6.91
CA ILE A 310 12.25 16.24 5.91
C ILE A 310 11.29 15.22 6.54
N THR A 311 11.56 14.75 7.76
CA THR A 311 10.65 13.81 8.45
C THR A 311 9.28 14.46 8.74
N SER A 312 9.26 15.74 9.12
CA SER A 312 8.04 16.52 9.27
C SER A 312 7.25 16.62 7.95
N ARG A 313 7.93 16.90 6.83
CA ARG A 313 7.29 16.94 5.50
C ARG A 313 6.72 15.59 5.08
N MET A 314 7.46 14.51 5.29
CA MET A 314 6.98 13.15 5.01
C MET A 314 5.77 12.76 5.89
N SER A 315 5.67 13.34 7.10
CA SER A 315 4.56 13.12 8.04
C SER A 315 3.37 14.06 7.81
N GLY A 316 3.49 15.07 6.94
CA GLY A 316 2.48 16.12 6.77
C GLY A 316 1.23 15.70 6.00
N GLY A 317 1.22 14.51 5.43
CA GLY A 317 0.09 13.93 4.69
C GLY A 317 -0.48 12.71 5.42
N ILE A 318 -0.69 11.62 4.68
CA ILE A 318 -1.17 10.35 5.24
C ILE A 318 0.00 9.40 5.42
N VAL A 319 0.14 8.85 6.63
CA VAL A 319 1.16 7.86 6.98
C VAL A 319 0.44 6.56 7.36
N ILE A 320 0.62 5.50 6.57
CA ILE A 320 -0.09 4.22 6.74
C ILE A 320 0.90 3.06 6.74
N GLY A 321 0.72 2.15 7.69
CA GLY A 321 1.46 0.90 7.78
C GLY A 321 0.80 -0.21 6.96
N ILE A 322 1.62 -1.09 6.41
CA ILE A 322 1.22 -2.44 5.99
C ILE A 322 1.77 -3.41 7.03
N GLU A 323 0.88 -4.23 7.58
CA GLU A 323 1.22 -5.18 8.64
C GLU A 323 1.56 -6.57 8.07
N SER A 324 2.12 -7.43 8.92
CA SER A 324 2.41 -8.81 8.53
C SER A 324 1.11 -9.61 8.47
N PRO A 325 0.92 -10.49 7.48
CA PRO A 325 -0.37 -11.13 7.25
C PRO A 325 -0.74 -12.08 8.38
N SER A 326 -1.97 -11.96 8.88
CA SER A 326 -2.60 -12.93 9.80
C SER A 326 -2.70 -14.32 9.18
N TYR A 327 -3.15 -15.29 9.96
CA TYR A 327 -3.43 -16.63 9.43
C TYR A 327 -4.49 -16.57 8.32
N GLU A 328 -5.53 -15.78 8.53
CA GLU A 328 -6.66 -15.57 7.65
C GLU A 328 -6.20 -14.95 6.32
N MET A 329 -5.38 -13.90 6.40
CA MET A 329 -4.80 -13.27 5.21
C MET A 329 -3.83 -14.20 4.48
N LYS A 330 -3.02 -14.99 5.19
CA LYS A 330 -2.16 -16.01 4.58
C LYS A 330 -2.96 -17.08 3.85
N LEU A 331 -4.07 -17.53 4.42
CA LEU A 331 -4.96 -18.50 3.77
C LEU A 331 -5.57 -17.92 2.49
N ASN A 332 -6.04 -16.67 2.52
CA ASN A 332 -6.55 -15.98 1.34
C ASN A 332 -5.46 -15.82 0.25
N LEU A 333 -4.27 -15.39 0.64
CA LEU A 333 -3.11 -15.30 -0.27
C LEU A 333 -2.77 -16.66 -0.90
N ILE A 334 -2.75 -17.73 -0.11
CA ILE A 334 -2.53 -19.09 -0.61
C ILE A 334 -3.60 -19.47 -1.62
N HIS A 335 -4.87 -19.17 -1.33
CA HIS A 335 -5.95 -19.43 -2.25
C HIS A 335 -5.70 -18.78 -3.60
N VAL A 336 -5.53 -17.47 -3.59
CA VAL A 336 -5.33 -16.67 -4.79
C VAL A 336 -4.06 -17.08 -5.55
N PHE A 337 -2.94 -17.30 -4.86
CA PHE A 337 -1.67 -17.64 -5.51
C PHE A 337 -1.66 -19.04 -6.08
N CYS A 338 -2.26 -20.02 -5.41
CA CYS A 338 -2.37 -21.37 -5.94
C CYS A 338 -3.26 -21.40 -7.17
N ASP A 339 -4.39 -20.69 -7.15
CA ASP A 339 -5.32 -20.65 -8.28
C ASP A 339 -4.68 -20.00 -9.51
N ARG A 340 -3.92 -18.90 -9.31
CA ARG A 340 -3.10 -18.29 -10.36
C ARG A 340 -2.04 -19.27 -10.89
N ALA A 341 -1.33 -19.97 -10.00
CA ALA A 341 -0.29 -20.92 -10.39
C ALA A 341 -0.83 -22.13 -11.18
N PHE A 342 -2.03 -22.63 -10.84
CA PHE A 342 -2.69 -23.67 -11.65
C PHE A 342 -3.06 -23.15 -13.04
N LYS A 343 -3.67 -21.95 -13.11
CA LYS A 343 -4.05 -21.31 -14.39
C LYS A 343 -2.84 -21.06 -15.29
N GLU A 344 -1.76 -20.49 -14.76
CA GLU A 344 -0.55 -20.15 -15.52
C GLU A 344 0.19 -21.39 -16.06
N ARG A 345 0.01 -22.57 -15.47
CA ARG A 345 0.68 -23.81 -15.90
C ARG A 345 -0.08 -24.60 -16.96
N ASN A 346 -1.28 -24.17 -17.36
CA ASN A 346 -2.11 -24.86 -18.36
C ASN A 346 -2.26 -26.37 -18.09
N SER A 347 -2.26 -26.79 -16.82
CA SER A 347 -2.57 -28.17 -16.45
C SER A 347 -4.06 -28.43 -16.58
N SER A 348 -4.46 -29.67 -16.82
CA SER A 348 -5.87 -30.10 -16.71
C SER A 348 -6.43 -30.00 -15.29
N LEU A 349 -5.57 -29.68 -14.32
CA LEU A 349 -5.90 -29.48 -12.92
C LEU A 349 -6.33 -28.04 -12.67
N SER A 350 -7.34 -27.91 -11.81
CA SER A 350 -7.94 -26.65 -11.39
C SER A 350 -7.56 -26.28 -9.96
N ALA A 351 -8.03 -25.13 -9.49
CA ALA A 351 -7.92 -24.73 -8.08
C ALA A 351 -8.44 -25.83 -7.12
N ASP A 352 -9.53 -26.49 -7.50
CA ASP A 352 -10.20 -27.51 -6.67
C ASP A 352 -9.37 -28.79 -6.51
N ASP A 353 -8.34 -28.96 -7.34
CA ASP A 353 -7.44 -30.10 -7.23
C ASP A 353 -6.53 -30.04 -6.02
N MET A 354 -6.41 -28.89 -5.35
CA MET A 354 -5.72 -28.79 -4.07
C MET A 354 -6.73 -28.66 -2.92
N PRO A 355 -6.94 -29.75 -2.16
CA PRO A 355 -7.86 -29.77 -1.02
C PRO A 355 -7.66 -28.64 -0.02
N GLU A 356 -8.76 -28.21 0.60
CA GLU A 356 -8.80 -27.12 1.58
C GLU A 356 -7.97 -27.41 2.83
N ASP A 357 -7.91 -28.65 3.31
CA ASP A 357 -7.06 -29.06 4.43
C ASP A 357 -5.56 -28.89 4.12
N ILE A 358 -5.17 -29.12 2.87
CA ILE A 358 -3.81 -28.87 2.39
C ILE A 358 -3.51 -27.37 2.36
N ARG A 359 -4.45 -26.55 1.87
CA ARG A 359 -4.30 -25.08 1.85
C ARG A 359 -4.21 -24.50 3.27
N ARG A 360 -5.00 -25.02 4.21
CA ARG A 360 -4.92 -24.68 5.64
C ARG A 360 -3.59 -25.07 6.26
N TYR A 361 -3.08 -26.25 5.93
CA TYR A 361 -1.75 -26.70 6.38
C TYR A 361 -0.63 -25.83 5.80
N MET A 362 -0.74 -25.46 4.52
CA MET A 362 0.15 -24.49 3.88
C MET A 362 0.14 -23.14 4.61
N ALA A 363 -1.02 -22.64 5.06
CA ALA A 363 -1.14 -21.38 5.79
C ALA A 363 -0.50 -21.43 7.19
N ASP A 364 -0.57 -22.59 7.85
CA ASP A 364 0.12 -22.85 9.13
C ASP A 364 1.65 -22.82 8.97
N LYS A 365 2.16 -23.36 7.85
CA LYS A 365 3.61 -23.36 7.55
C LYS A 365 4.12 -22.09 6.89
N ALA A 366 3.24 -21.24 6.40
CA ALA A 366 3.60 -20.02 5.69
C ALA A 366 4.29 -19.01 6.61
N GLY A 367 5.43 -18.49 6.13
CA GLY A 367 6.14 -17.37 6.76
C GLY A 367 5.44 -16.02 6.57
N GLN A 368 6.03 -14.97 7.13
CA GLN A 368 5.42 -13.63 7.19
C GLN A 368 5.63 -12.77 5.93
N SER A 369 6.51 -13.17 5.01
CA SER A 369 6.81 -12.39 3.79
C SER A 369 5.97 -12.86 2.60
N ILE A 370 5.06 -12.01 2.12
CA ILE A 370 4.20 -12.29 0.96
C ILE A 370 5.05 -12.60 -0.29
N ARG A 371 6.18 -11.90 -0.47
CA ARG A 371 7.15 -12.17 -1.55
C ARG A 371 7.60 -13.64 -1.59
N THR A 372 7.85 -14.24 -0.42
CA THR A 372 8.25 -15.64 -0.32
C THR A 372 7.06 -16.61 -0.41
N LEU A 373 5.87 -16.15 -0.04
CA LEU A 373 4.64 -16.94 -0.03
C LEU A 373 4.20 -17.34 -1.43
N GLU A 374 4.32 -16.46 -2.42
CA GLU A 374 4.02 -16.79 -3.82
C GLU A 374 4.96 -17.90 -4.35
N GLY A 375 6.25 -17.82 -4.00
CA GLY A 375 7.22 -18.87 -4.31
C GLY A 375 6.92 -20.20 -3.63
N PHE A 376 6.42 -20.17 -2.39
CA PHE A 376 5.95 -21.34 -1.66
C PHE A 376 4.75 -21.99 -2.35
N CYS A 377 3.72 -21.21 -2.66
CA CYS A 377 2.52 -21.67 -3.36
C CYS A 377 2.88 -22.33 -4.69
N ASN A 378 3.76 -21.71 -5.48
CA ASN A 378 4.24 -22.26 -6.75
C ASN A 378 4.91 -23.64 -6.61
N ARG A 379 5.70 -23.84 -5.55
CA ARG A 379 6.36 -25.12 -5.27
C ARG A 379 5.36 -26.18 -4.80
N CYS A 380 4.44 -25.82 -3.91
CA CYS A 380 3.37 -26.70 -3.45
C CYS A 380 2.46 -27.13 -4.61
N VAL A 381 2.05 -26.21 -5.47
CA VAL A 381 1.29 -26.52 -6.70
C VAL A 381 2.07 -27.47 -7.61
N THR A 382 3.38 -27.29 -7.75
CA THR A 382 4.22 -28.24 -8.51
C THR A 382 4.20 -29.64 -7.90
N GLY A 383 4.32 -29.74 -6.57
CA GLY A 383 4.23 -31.03 -5.87
C GLY A 383 2.84 -31.67 -5.99
N GLN A 384 1.78 -30.86 -5.93
CA GLN A 384 0.41 -31.31 -6.09
C GLN A 384 0.14 -31.87 -7.50
N ILE A 385 0.61 -31.18 -8.54
CA ILE A 385 0.49 -31.67 -9.93
C ILE A 385 1.16 -33.05 -10.06
N LYS A 386 2.38 -33.21 -9.54
CA LYS A 386 3.10 -34.50 -9.56
C LYS A 386 2.40 -35.59 -8.76
N ALA A 387 1.85 -35.27 -7.59
CA ALA A 387 1.14 -36.25 -6.77
C ALA A 387 -0.13 -36.75 -7.48
N LYS A 388 -0.82 -35.86 -8.20
CA LYS A 388 -2.03 -36.18 -8.97
C LYS A 388 -1.79 -37.11 -10.15
N GLU A 389 -0.59 -37.10 -10.76
CA GLU A 389 -0.20 -38.12 -11.76
C GLU A 389 -0.27 -39.55 -11.21
N SER A 390 -0.14 -39.72 -9.90
CA SER A 390 -0.28 -40.99 -9.17
C SER A 390 -1.62 -41.14 -8.44
N GLY A 391 -2.62 -40.28 -8.72
CA GLY A 391 -3.93 -40.28 -8.06
C GLY A 391 -3.90 -39.88 -6.59
N LYS A 392 -2.87 -39.14 -6.14
CA LYS A 392 -2.65 -38.73 -4.75
C LYS A 392 -2.61 -37.20 -4.63
N ASN A 393 -2.55 -36.71 -3.39
CA ASN A 393 -2.27 -35.31 -3.09
C ASN A 393 -0.86 -35.15 -2.50
N ILE A 394 -0.33 -33.93 -2.56
CA ILE A 394 0.90 -33.53 -1.89
C ILE A 394 0.78 -33.85 -0.40
N LYS A 395 1.85 -34.40 0.18
CA LYS A 395 1.87 -34.76 1.59
C LYS A 395 2.39 -33.62 2.45
N GLN A 396 1.97 -33.61 3.72
CA GLN A 396 2.44 -32.64 4.70
C GLN A 396 3.97 -32.62 4.83
N GLU A 397 4.64 -33.78 4.76
CA GLU A 397 6.11 -33.82 4.86
C GLU A 397 6.82 -33.17 3.66
N GLU A 398 6.17 -33.12 2.49
CA GLU A 398 6.70 -32.41 1.33
C GLU A 398 6.51 -30.89 1.49
N ILE A 399 5.35 -30.46 2.00
CA ILE A 399 5.08 -29.06 2.32
C ILE A 399 6.08 -28.54 3.36
N ASP A 400 6.36 -29.33 4.40
CA ASP A 400 7.35 -28.98 5.44
C ASP A 400 8.76 -28.80 4.83
N LYS A 401 9.18 -29.69 3.94
CA LYS A 401 10.46 -29.57 3.23
C LYS A 401 10.53 -28.31 2.37
N ILE A 402 9.46 -27.99 1.65
CA ILE A 402 9.38 -26.77 0.84
C ILE A 402 9.47 -25.54 1.75
N ALA A 403 8.73 -25.57 2.86
CA ALA A 403 8.70 -24.51 3.86
C ALA A 403 10.10 -24.26 4.45
N ASP A 404 10.77 -25.30 4.94
CA ASP A 404 12.12 -25.21 5.54
C ASP A 404 13.18 -24.74 4.52
N THR A 405 12.95 -24.95 3.22
CA THR A 405 13.85 -24.45 2.16
C THR A 405 13.69 -22.95 1.92
N LEU A 406 12.45 -22.45 1.95
CA LEU A 406 12.14 -21.04 1.62
C LEU A 406 12.31 -20.14 2.83
N TRP A 407 11.72 -20.58 3.93
CA TRP A 407 11.99 -20.05 5.24
C TRP A 407 13.03 -20.97 5.81
N ARG A 408 14.31 -20.64 5.59
CA ARG A 408 15.31 -21.06 6.58
C ARG A 408 14.68 -20.67 7.90
N ARG A 409 14.25 -21.65 8.70
CA ARG A 409 14.16 -21.43 10.12
C ARG A 409 15.55 -20.90 10.42
N VAL A 410 15.67 -19.61 10.69
CA VAL A 410 16.79 -19.13 11.45
C VAL A 410 16.53 -19.73 12.83
N SER A 411 16.74 -21.04 12.95
CA SER A 411 17.05 -21.69 14.21
C SER A 411 18.50 -21.37 14.53
N LYS A 412 18.85 -20.09 14.45
CA LYS A 412 19.55 -19.47 15.55
C LYS A 412 18.40 -18.85 16.34
N THR A 413 17.61 -19.70 16.99
CA THR A 413 16.67 -19.22 18.01
C THR A 413 17.56 -18.51 19.00
N VAL A 414 17.55 -17.18 18.98
CA VAL A 414 18.24 -16.38 19.97
C VAL A 414 17.69 -16.85 21.30
N ASN A 415 18.51 -17.49 22.11
CA ASN A 415 18.09 -17.93 23.42
C ASN A 415 18.19 -16.75 24.39
N ILE A 416 17.42 -16.82 25.47
CA ILE A 416 17.37 -15.75 26.45
C ILE A 416 18.76 -15.56 27.10
N GLU A 417 19.52 -16.64 27.26
CA GLU A 417 20.88 -16.58 27.81
C GLU A 417 21.82 -15.75 26.94
N LYS A 418 21.71 -15.83 25.60
CA LYS A 418 22.56 -15.01 24.72
C LYS A 418 22.19 -13.53 24.80
N VAL A 419 20.90 -13.20 24.91
CA VAL A 419 20.47 -11.83 25.14
C VAL A 419 21.05 -11.30 26.46
N GLN A 420 20.97 -12.09 27.52
CA GLN A 420 21.54 -11.75 28.82
C GLN A 420 23.05 -11.52 28.73
N GLU A 421 23.80 -12.45 28.12
CA GLU A 421 25.25 -12.35 27.94
C GLU A 421 25.65 -11.07 27.18
N VAL A 422 24.98 -10.76 26.06
CA VAL A 422 25.32 -9.56 25.28
C VAL A 422 25.02 -8.29 26.06
N VAL A 423 23.88 -8.23 26.76
CA VAL A 423 23.53 -7.07 27.59
C VAL A 423 24.48 -6.92 28.79
N GLU A 424 24.88 -8.02 29.43
CA GLU A 424 25.89 -8.05 30.50
C GLU A 424 27.20 -7.43 30.04
N ASN A 425 27.69 -7.86 28.88
CA ASN A 425 28.95 -7.38 28.31
C ASN A 425 28.89 -5.90 27.92
N VAL A 426 27.78 -5.44 27.31
CA VAL A 426 27.67 -4.05 26.84
C VAL A 426 27.47 -3.06 28.00
N TYR A 427 26.71 -3.43 29.02
CA TYR A 427 26.46 -2.56 30.17
C TYR A 427 27.46 -2.78 31.32
N GLY A 428 28.37 -3.75 31.21
CA GLY A 428 29.38 -4.03 32.22
C GLY A 428 28.80 -4.53 33.55
N ILE A 429 27.69 -5.27 33.49
CA ILE A 429 26.99 -5.79 34.68
C ILE A 429 27.09 -7.31 34.77
N SER A 430 26.98 -7.85 35.98
CA SER A 430 27.01 -9.30 36.18
C SER A 430 25.65 -9.95 35.93
N HIS A 431 25.65 -11.23 35.53
CA HIS A 431 24.43 -12.03 35.42
C HIS A 431 23.54 -11.99 36.68
N ARG A 432 24.16 -11.99 37.87
CA ARG A 432 23.46 -11.89 39.16
C ARG A 432 22.71 -10.57 39.32
N ASP A 433 23.20 -9.50 38.72
CA ASP A 433 22.56 -8.19 38.77
C ASP A 433 21.32 -8.14 37.86
N ILE A 434 21.38 -8.76 36.66
CA ILE A 434 20.22 -8.92 35.76
C ILE A 434 19.11 -9.74 36.42
N VAL A 435 19.44 -10.90 36.97
CA VAL A 435 18.45 -11.83 37.55
C VAL A 435 18.01 -11.39 38.96
N GLY A 436 18.83 -10.61 39.65
CA GLY A 436 18.61 -10.19 41.03
C GLY A 436 17.50 -9.14 41.23
N ASN A 437 17.28 -8.79 42.50
CA ASN A 437 16.23 -7.86 42.93
C ASN A 437 16.68 -6.41 43.12
N LYS A 438 17.94 -6.08 42.80
CA LYS A 438 18.48 -4.71 42.93
C LYS A 438 17.73 -3.75 42.01
N ARG A 439 17.36 -2.58 42.55
CA ARG A 439 16.50 -1.56 41.89
C ARG A 439 17.23 -0.26 41.55
N ASN A 440 18.54 -0.17 41.78
CA ASN A 440 19.34 0.97 41.33
C ASN A 440 19.27 1.09 39.80
N LYS A 441 19.26 2.33 39.30
CA LYS A 441 19.06 2.64 37.87
C LYS A 441 20.06 1.90 36.98
N GLU A 442 21.33 1.87 37.39
CA GLU A 442 22.45 1.21 36.71
C GLU A 442 22.24 -0.30 36.46
N ILE A 443 21.33 -0.94 37.21
CA ILE A 443 21.01 -2.37 37.04
C ILE A 443 19.59 -2.55 36.50
N ALA A 444 18.64 -1.70 36.92
CA ALA A 444 17.25 -1.79 36.48
C ALA A 444 17.10 -1.50 34.98
N GLU A 445 17.82 -0.52 34.46
CA GLU A 445 17.77 -0.14 33.05
C GLU A 445 18.30 -1.26 32.12
N PRO A 446 19.52 -1.80 32.31
CA PRO A 446 19.98 -2.95 31.53
C PRO A 446 19.06 -4.17 31.64
N ARG A 447 18.43 -4.39 32.80
CA ARG A 447 17.46 -5.49 32.98
C ARG A 447 16.22 -5.29 32.13
N HIS A 448 15.65 -4.08 32.11
CA HIS A 448 14.50 -3.78 31.25
C HIS A 448 14.88 -3.97 29.77
N VAL A 449 16.07 -3.51 29.38
CA VAL A 449 16.61 -3.72 28.02
C VAL A 449 16.73 -5.20 27.67
N ALA A 450 17.29 -6.02 28.57
CA ALA A 450 17.40 -7.47 28.34
C ALA A 450 16.04 -8.15 28.22
N ILE A 451 15.05 -7.77 29.04
CA ILE A 451 13.69 -8.30 28.97
C ILE A 451 13.02 -7.92 27.64
N TYR A 452 13.12 -6.65 27.24
CA TYR A 452 12.58 -6.16 25.98
C TYR A 452 13.19 -6.91 24.79
N LEU A 453 14.53 -7.03 24.73
CA LEU A 453 15.23 -7.75 23.67
C LEU A 453 14.90 -9.25 23.68
N ALA A 454 14.73 -9.86 24.84
CA ALA A 454 14.32 -11.26 24.93
C ALA A 454 12.89 -11.47 24.41
N HIS A 455 11.99 -10.52 24.66
CA HIS A 455 10.64 -10.56 24.11
C HIS A 455 10.61 -10.36 22.59
N ASP A 456 11.41 -9.43 22.09
CA ASP A 456 11.47 -9.06 20.66
C ASP A 456 12.24 -10.08 19.80
N LEU A 457 13.26 -10.73 20.35
CA LEU A 457 14.16 -11.63 19.60
C LEU A 457 13.96 -13.11 19.89
N CYS A 458 13.48 -13.46 21.08
CA CYS A 458 13.32 -14.86 21.49
C CYS A 458 11.85 -15.28 21.37
N GLN A 459 11.57 -16.45 20.78
CA GLN A 459 10.21 -17.01 20.65
C GLN A 459 9.73 -17.66 21.96
N TYR A 460 9.80 -16.92 23.07
CA TYR A 460 9.47 -17.40 24.41
C TYR A 460 8.24 -16.68 24.96
N THR A 461 7.40 -17.40 25.71
CA THR A 461 6.25 -16.79 26.39
C THR A 461 6.72 -15.86 27.51
N LEU A 462 5.93 -14.84 27.85
CA LEU A 462 6.21 -13.89 28.93
C LEU A 462 6.47 -14.60 30.28
N VAL A 463 5.77 -15.72 30.53
CA VAL A 463 5.99 -16.57 31.70
C VAL A 463 7.38 -17.20 31.68
N ASN A 464 7.82 -17.68 30.50
CA ASN A 464 9.13 -18.30 30.38
C ASN A 464 10.25 -17.25 30.49
N ILE A 465 10.09 -16.08 29.86
CA ILE A 465 10.98 -14.93 30.04
C ILE A 465 11.11 -14.60 31.54
N GLY A 466 9.99 -14.50 32.26
CA GLY A 466 9.98 -14.29 33.72
C GLY A 466 10.84 -15.28 34.51
N LYS A 467 10.87 -16.56 34.13
CA LYS A 467 11.72 -17.58 34.77
C LYS A 467 13.21 -17.28 34.59
N HIS A 468 13.65 -16.90 33.39
CA HIS A 468 15.04 -16.57 33.09
C HIS A 468 15.50 -15.25 33.73
N PHE A 469 14.57 -14.37 34.13
CA PHE A 469 14.87 -13.11 34.83
C PHE A 469 14.53 -13.16 36.34
N GLY A 470 14.74 -14.32 36.97
CA GLY A 470 14.66 -14.47 38.43
C GLY A 470 13.27 -14.82 38.96
N GLY A 471 12.44 -15.48 38.14
CA GLY A 471 11.07 -15.85 38.51
C GLY A 471 10.12 -14.66 38.58
N ARG A 472 10.35 -13.62 37.78
CA ARG A 472 9.53 -12.41 37.75
C ARG A 472 8.13 -12.69 37.21
N LYS A 473 7.13 -12.04 37.81
CA LYS A 473 5.72 -12.16 37.40
C LYS A 473 5.50 -11.53 36.03
N HIS A 474 4.49 -12.02 35.32
CA HIS A 474 4.05 -11.52 34.01
C HIS A 474 3.94 -10.00 33.93
N ALA A 475 3.25 -9.37 34.90
CA ALA A 475 3.08 -7.91 34.93
C ALA A 475 4.40 -7.13 35.01
N THR A 476 5.44 -7.70 35.65
CA THR A 476 6.77 -7.08 35.70
C THR A 476 7.50 -7.14 34.36
N ILE A 477 7.30 -8.24 33.60
CA ILE A 477 7.84 -8.38 32.25
C ILE A 477 7.15 -7.38 31.32
N LEU A 478 5.82 -7.31 31.34
CA LEU A 478 5.03 -6.37 30.55
C LEU A 478 5.46 -4.92 30.80
N HIS A 479 5.56 -4.52 32.08
CA HIS A 479 6.02 -3.18 32.44
C HIS A 479 7.44 -2.87 31.94
N SER A 480 8.34 -3.86 31.96
CA SER A 480 9.70 -3.67 31.45
C SER A 480 9.71 -3.43 29.93
N ILE A 481 8.81 -4.09 29.20
CA ILE A 481 8.64 -3.90 27.75
C ILE A 481 8.10 -2.50 27.47
N GLU A 482 7.01 -2.11 28.13
CA GLU A 482 6.38 -0.79 27.98
C GLU A 482 7.35 0.36 28.22
N VAL A 483 8.14 0.30 29.31
CA VAL A 483 9.14 1.34 29.65
C VAL A 483 10.18 1.52 28.54
N ILE A 484 10.60 0.43 27.90
CA ILE A 484 11.59 0.49 26.82
C ILE A 484 10.95 0.97 25.52
N GLU A 485 9.73 0.52 25.20
CA GLU A 485 8.98 0.96 24.03
C GLU A 485 8.67 2.47 24.06
N GLU A 486 8.28 3.01 25.21
CA GLU A 486 8.06 4.44 25.39
C GLU A 486 9.36 5.23 25.19
N ARG A 487 10.44 4.80 25.85
CA ARG A 487 11.72 5.50 25.74
C ARG A 487 12.34 5.45 24.35
N ILE A 488 12.16 4.34 23.63
CA ILE A 488 12.58 4.20 22.22
C ILE A 488 11.90 5.25 21.34
N LYS A 489 10.63 5.58 21.59
CA LYS A 489 9.90 6.59 20.82
C LYS A 489 10.40 8.01 21.09
N GLU A 490 10.87 8.28 22.30
CA GLU A 490 11.25 9.62 22.75
C GLU A 490 12.75 9.94 22.57
N ASP A 491 13.62 8.95 22.69
CA ASP A 491 15.08 9.14 22.71
C ASP A 491 15.77 8.43 21.54
N LYS A 492 16.15 9.24 20.55
CA LYS A 492 16.89 8.80 19.35
C LYS A 492 18.21 8.10 19.69
N SER A 493 18.98 8.61 20.66
CA SER A 493 20.26 8.00 21.06
C SER A 493 20.06 6.64 21.68
N PHE A 494 19.00 6.49 22.48
CA PHE A 494 18.65 5.22 23.10
C PHE A 494 18.15 4.20 22.06
N TYR A 495 17.33 4.62 21.10
CA TYR A 495 16.91 3.76 19.99
C TYR A 495 18.11 3.21 19.19
N ASP A 496 19.09 4.05 18.88
CA ASP A 496 20.29 3.64 18.15
C ASP A 496 21.09 2.60 18.95
N GLN A 497 21.23 2.79 20.27
CA GLN A 497 21.87 1.84 21.17
C GLN A 497 21.15 0.48 21.19
N ILE A 498 19.81 0.47 21.27
CA ILE A 498 19.01 -0.76 21.25
C ILE A 498 19.09 -1.45 19.89
N SER A 499 19.04 -0.69 18.79
CA SER A 499 19.17 -1.21 17.43
C SER A 499 20.53 -1.88 17.21
N GLN A 500 21.60 -1.28 17.74
CA GLN A 500 22.93 -1.86 17.69
C GLN A 500 23.03 -3.15 18.50
N LEU A 501 22.48 -3.17 19.73
CA LEU A 501 22.39 -4.38 20.55
C LEU A 501 21.65 -5.51 19.83
N LYS A 502 20.50 -5.21 19.24
CA LYS A 502 19.70 -6.16 18.45
C LYS A 502 20.51 -6.75 17.30
N LYS A 503 21.24 -5.91 16.55
CA LYS A 503 22.12 -6.35 15.47
C LYS A 503 23.23 -7.27 15.99
N THR A 504 23.92 -6.88 17.06
CA THR A 504 25.00 -7.69 17.66
C THR A 504 24.50 -9.06 18.13
N ILE A 505 23.32 -9.12 18.77
CA ILE A 505 22.72 -10.38 19.21
C ILE A 505 22.43 -11.29 18.01
N LEU A 506 21.88 -10.74 16.92
CA LEU A 506 21.54 -11.50 15.72
C LEU A 506 22.77 -11.94 14.91
N GLU A 507 23.88 -11.21 14.97
CA GLU A 507 25.14 -11.58 14.32
C GLU A 507 25.91 -12.65 15.10
N GLN A 508 25.80 -12.66 16.43
CA GLN A 508 26.48 -13.61 17.32
C GLN A 508 25.67 -14.89 17.62
N SER A 509 24.35 -14.85 17.44
CA SER A 509 23.48 -16.04 17.45
C SER A 509 23.67 -16.74 16.14
#